data_AF-A0A534RHT8-F1
#
_entry.id   AF-A0A534RHT8-F1
#
_cell.length_a   1.000
_cell.length_b   1.000
_cell.length_c   1.000
_cell.angle_alpha   90.00
_cell.angle_beta   90.00
_cell.angle_gamma   90.00
#
_symmetry.space_group_name_H-M   'P 1'
#
loop_
_entity.id
_entity.type
_entity.pdbx_description
1 polymer ?
#
loop_
_entity_poly.entity_id
_entity_poly.type
_entity_poly.pdbx_seq_one_letter_code
_entity_poly.pdbx_strand_id
1 'polypeptide(L)'
;MRRKPFVYVNTEGGGLYASDSVQTDVATFRLVFDFGPAVLGGGAALTPDDRFYVVALTGRNRVASLDLVDPWNPKPVSSVRFDRDPADSSRSRRGGPNTLVMSADGTRVAVSDYTVDVPAYFQDGDHRVYMLRLDPTTGRLRIDGAFVDELTGEVGIDFNRTRWPHGETGPARPKGLLFVTPEPPPAPGK
;
A
#
# COMPACT_ATOMS: atom_id res chain seq x y z
N MET A 1 12.80 1.15 27.69
CA MET A 1 13.53 2.14 26.85
C MET A 1 12.56 2.71 25.83
N ARG A 2 12.48 4.03 25.67
CA ARG A 2 11.62 4.67 24.66
C ARG A 2 12.29 4.50 23.29
N ARG A 3 11.62 3.90 22.30
CA ARG A 3 12.16 3.83 20.93
C ARG A 3 12.39 5.25 20.42
N LYS A 4 13.55 5.49 19.80
CA LYS A 4 13.78 6.75 19.08
C LYS A 4 12.83 6.81 17.88
N PRO A 5 12.25 7.98 17.55
CA PRO A 5 11.44 8.10 16.35
C PRO A 5 12.30 7.89 15.12
N PHE A 6 11.73 7.19 14.16
CA PHE A 6 12.36 6.84 12.90
C PHE A 6 11.41 7.25 11.78
N VAL A 7 11.92 7.89 10.73
CA VAL A 7 11.13 8.26 9.55
C VAL A 7 11.72 7.58 8.33
N TYR A 8 10.86 6.98 7.53
CA TYR A 8 11.17 6.44 6.23
C TYR A 8 10.61 7.33 5.12
N VAL A 9 11.38 7.50 4.04
CA VAL A 9 10.98 8.26 2.86
C VAL A 9 11.30 7.41 1.62
N ASN A 10 10.26 6.89 0.96
CA ASN A 10 10.41 6.32 -0.37
C ASN A 10 10.29 7.41 -1.44
N THR A 11 11.03 7.25 -2.53
CA THR A 11 11.09 8.25 -3.60
C THR A 11 10.63 7.68 -4.94
N GLU A 12 10.26 8.57 -5.86
CA GLU A 12 10.01 8.25 -7.27
C GLU A 12 11.29 7.88 -8.07
N GLY A 13 12.41 7.64 -7.39
CA GLY A 13 13.65 7.10 -7.97
C GLY A 13 14.02 5.72 -7.45
N GLY A 14 13.15 5.08 -6.66
CA GLY A 14 13.37 3.73 -6.12
C GLY A 14 14.17 3.66 -4.81
N GLY A 15 14.63 4.79 -4.28
CA GLY A 15 15.33 4.82 -3.00
C GLY A 15 14.38 4.85 -1.80
N LEU A 16 14.71 4.07 -0.77
CA LEU A 16 14.15 4.21 0.58
C LEU A 16 15.22 4.82 1.48
N TYR A 17 14.93 6.02 2.00
CA TYR A 17 15.78 6.72 2.93
C TYR A 17 15.22 6.64 4.34
N ALA A 18 16.10 6.71 5.34
CA ALA A 18 15.68 6.74 6.72
C ALA A 18 16.46 7.74 7.59
N SER A 19 15.83 8.16 8.68
CA SER A 19 16.41 9.05 9.68
C SER A 19 15.91 8.74 11.09
N ASP A 20 16.82 8.67 12.07
CA ASP A 20 16.52 8.67 13.51
C ASP A 20 16.78 10.04 14.17
N SER A 21 17.12 11.05 13.37
CA SER A 21 17.49 12.40 13.81
C SER A 21 16.39 13.43 13.58
N VAL A 22 15.16 13.00 13.31
CA VAL A 22 14.03 13.89 13.01
C VAL A 22 13.58 14.78 14.17
N GLN A 23 14.09 14.53 15.38
CA GLN A 23 13.87 15.36 16.56
C GLN A 23 15.03 16.33 16.86
N THR A 24 16.07 16.35 16.03
CA THR A 24 17.20 17.28 16.18
C THR A 24 17.04 18.49 15.26
N ASP A 25 17.85 19.53 15.47
CA ASP A 25 17.88 20.72 14.60
C ASP A 25 18.41 20.41 13.19
N VAL A 26 19.06 19.26 13.00
CA VAL A 26 19.65 18.85 11.71
C VAL A 26 19.31 17.39 11.44
N ALA A 27 18.25 17.16 10.68
CA ALA A 27 17.87 15.83 10.22
C ALA A 27 18.84 15.32 9.15
N THR A 28 19.30 14.08 9.32
CA THR A 28 20.16 13.39 8.34
C THR A 28 19.45 12.16 7.79
N PHE A 29 19.45 12.01 6.47
CA PHE A 29 18.83 10.88 5.78
C PHE A 29 19.90 10.00 5.14
N ARG A 30 19.74 8.69 5.28
CA ARG A 30 20.62 7.68 4.66
C ARG A 30 19.78 6.76 3.79
N LEU A 31 20.30 6.40 2.62
CA LEU A 31 19.72 5.33 1.82
C LEU A 31 19.84 4.03 2.63
N VAL A 32 18.72 3.36 2.86
CA VAL A 32 18.66 2.08 3.60
C VAL A 32 18.21 0.93 2.71
N PHE A 33 17.48 1.22 1.63
CA PHE A 33 17.09 0.21 0.65
C PHE A 33 16.99 0.81 -0.74
N ASP A 34 17.35 0.04 -1.76
CA ASP A 34 17.21 0.39 -3.17
C ASP A 34 16.29 -0.61 -3.87
N PHE A 35 15.10 -0.16 -4.26
CA PHE A 35 14.16 -0.96 -5.04
C PHE A 35 14.54 -1.08 -6.53
N GLY A 36 15.57 -0.36 -6.95
CA GLY A 36 16.11 -0.33 -8.30
C GLY A 36 15.55 0.81 -9.16
N PRO A 37 16.22 1.09 -10.29
CA PRO A 37 15.80 2.15 -11.21
C PRO A 37 14.40 1.85 -11.79
N ALA A 38 13.66 2.89 -12.17
CA ALA A 38 12.28 2.83 -12.69
C ALA A 38 11.19 2.42 -11.67
N VAL A 39 11.52 2.32 -10.38
CA VAL A 39 10.51 2.27 -9.33
C VAL A 39 9.98 3.67 -9.09
N LEU A 40 8.67 3.82 -9.21
CA LEU A 40 7.95 5.01 -8.82
C LEU A 40 7.27 4.70 -7.49
N GLY A 41 7.79 5.26 -6.40
CA GLY A 41 7.28 5.02 -5.05
C GLY A 41 5.91 5.66 -4.85
N GLY A 42 4.93 4.86 -4.43
CA GLY A 42 3.59 5.33 -4.05
C GLY A 42 3.43 5.46 -2.54
N GLY A 43 2.22 5.21 -2.04
CA GLY A 43 1.93 5.16 -0.62
C GLY A 43 2.71 4.07 0.11
N ALA A 44 2.90 4.28 1.41
CA ALA A 44 3.56 3.32 2.29
C ALA A 44 2.95 3.34 3.69
N ALA A 45 3.15 2.26 4.44
CA ALA A 45 2.71 2.12 5.82
C ALA A 45 3.66 1.19 6.60
N LEU A 46 3.65 1.34 7.93
CA LEU A 46 4.33 0.45 8.87
C LEU A 46 3.29 -0.38 9.62
N THR A 47 3.65 -1.62 9.96
CA THR A 47 2.86 -2.38 10.94
C THR A 47 2.88 -1.71 12.31
N PRO A 48 1.85 -1.91 13.15
CA PRO A 48 1.74 -1.26 14.46
C PRO A 48 2.92 -1.53 15.42
N ASP A 49 3.67 -2.60 15.20
CA ASP A 49 4.86 -2.99 15.97
C ASP A 49 6.18 -2.49 15.36
N ASP A 50 6.10 -1.70 14.28
CA ASP A 50 7.18 -1.20 13.43
C ASP A 50 7.99 -2.30 12.71
N ARG A 51 7.50 -3.53 12.66
CA ARG A 51 8.27 -4.67 12.14
C ARG A 51 8.33 -4.74 10.62
N PHE A 52 7.25 -4.40 9.93
CA PHE A 52 7.18 -4.50 8.48
C PHE A 52 6.83 -3.17 7.83
N TYR A 53 7.60 -2.82 6.81
CA TYR A 53 7.31 -1.70 5.91
C TYR A 53 6.60 -2.22 4.67
N VAL A 54 5.43 -1.68 4.35
CA VAL A 54 4.64 -2.04 3.16
C VAL A 54 4.56 -0.84 2.24
N VAL A 55 4.86 -1.03 0.95
CA VAL A 55 4.95 0.07 -0.02
C VAL A 55 4.40 -0.31 -1.39
N ALA A 56 3.72 0.64 -2.03
CA ALA A 56 3.35 0.58 -3.43
C ALA A 56 4.55 0.96 -4.30
N LEU A 57 4.89 0.08 -5.24
CA LEU A 57 5.94 0.24 -6.24
C LEU A 57 5.26 0.38 -7.60
N THR A 58 4.69 1.56 -7.87
CA THR A 58 3.85 1.84 -9.05
C THR A 58 4.52 1.40 -10.35
N GLY A 59 5.75 1.88 -10.61
CA GLY A 59 6.50 1.56 -11.84
C GLY A 59 6.87 0.08 -12.02
N ARG A 60 6.64 -0.77 -11.00
CA ARG A 60 6.86 -2.22 -11.04
C ARG A 60 5.57 -3.03 -10.93
N ASN A 61 4.41 -2.37 -10.87
CA ASN A 61 3.10 -3.00 -10.66
C ASN A 61 3.08 -3.94 -9.46
N ARG A 62 3.66 -3.50 -8.34
CA ARG A 62 3.80 -4.33 -7.14
C ARG A 62 3.51 -3.58 -5.86
N VAL A 63 2.97 -4.29 -4.89
CA VAL A 63 3.10 -3.92 -3.47
C VAL A 63 4.13 -4.84 -2.84
N ALA A 64 5.08 -4.27 -2.11
CA ALA A 64 6.16 -5.01 -1.45
C ALA A 64 6.12 -4.83 0.06
N SER A 65 6.72 -5.78 0.77
CA SER A 65 6.95 -5.75 2.21
C SER A 65 8.42 -5.96 2.51
N LEU A 66 8.96 -5.18 3.45
CA LEU A 66 10.30 -5.32 3.99
C LEU A 66 10.25 -5.61 5.48
N ASP A 67 11.14 -6.46 5.99
CA ASP A 67 11.41 -6.67 7.41
C ASP A 67 12.36 -5.57 7.92
N LEU A 68 11.97 -4.93 9.02
CA LEU A 68 12.69 -3.83 9.68
C LEU A 68 13.29 -4.22 11.03
N VAL A 69 13.55 -5.51 11.29
CA VAL A 69 14.31 -5.95 12.47
C VAL A 69 15.61 -5.15 12.64
N ASP A 70 16.29 -4.86 11.52
CA ASP A 70 17.31 -3.79 11.46
C ASP A 70 16.76 -2.62 10.63
N PRO A 71 16.39 -1.49 11.25
CA PRO A 71 15.76 -0.38 10.55
C PRO A 71 16.71 0.33 9.57
N TRP A 72 18.03 0.14 9.70
CA TRP A 72 19.04 0.67 8.78
C TRP A 72 19.40 -0.28 7.64
N ASN A 73 18.97 -1.55 7.73
CA ASN A 73 19.18 -2.55 6.70
C ASN A 73 17.91 -3.39 6.44
N PRO A 74 16.83 -2.78 5.91
CA PRO A 74 15.60 -3.46 5.56
C PRO A 74 15.82 -4.67 4.64
N LYS A 75 15.04 -5.73 4.82
CA LYS A 75 15.15 -6.95 4.00
C LYS A 75 13.85 -7.26 3.27
N PRO A 76 13.85 -7.60 1.97
CA PRO A 76 12.63 -7.94 1.26
C PRO A 76 12.03 -9.24 1.80
N VAL A 77 10.70 -9.23 1.99
CA VAL A 77 9.93 -10.36 2.52
C VAL A 77 9.01 -10.95 1.47
N SER A 78 8.12 -10.11 0.93
CA SER A 78 7.07 -10.53 0.01
C SER A 78 6.74 -9.42 -0.98
N SER A 79 6.30 -9.80 -2.18
CA SER A 79 5.71 -8.86 -3.14
C SER A 79 4.51 -9.47 -3.84
N VAL A 80 3.54 -8.63 -4.18
CA VAL A 80 2.29 -9.01 -4.86
C VAL A 80 2.19 -8.18 -6.14
N ARG A 81 1.80 -8.82 -7.25
CA ARG A 81 1.62 -8.17 -8.55
C ARG A 81 0.22 -7.59 -8.71
N PHE A 82 0.13 -6.49 -9.44
CA PHE A 82 -1.12 -5.78 -9.77
C PHE A 82 -1.34 -5.64 -11.28
N ASP A 83 -0.42 -6.11 -12.12
CA ASP A 83 -0.56 -6.11 -13.57
C ASP A 83 -1.32 -7.33 -14.11
N ARG A 84 -1.83 -8.18 -13.22
CA ARG A 84 -2.55 -9.42 -13.53
C ARG A 84 -3.78 -9.54 -12.66
N ASP A 85 -4.81 -10.16 -13.22
CA ASP A 85 -6.01 -10.44 -12.47
C ASP A 85 -5.72 -11.44 -11.34
N PRO A 86 -6.19 -11.19 -10.10
CA PRO A 86 -5.93 -12.07 -8.97
C PRO A 86 -6.56 -13.46 -9.09
N ALA A 87 -7.68 -13.59 -9.80
CA ALA A 87 -8.39 -14.84 -10.04
C ALA A 87 -7.93 -15.53 -11.33
N ASP A 88 -7.47 -14.78 -12.33
CA ASP A 88 -6.93 -15.31 -13.58
C ASP A 88 -5.63 -14.59 -13.99
N SER A 89 -4.49 -15.16 -13.59
CA SER A 89 -3.18 -14.58 -13.89
C SER A 89 -2.82 -14.47 -15.38
N SER A 90 -3.61 -15.05 -16.30
CA SER A 90 -3.43 -14.85 -17.74
C SER A 90 -3.99 -13.50 -18.20
N ARG A 91 -5.01 -12.97 -17.50
CA ARG A 91 -5.64 -11.69 -17.80
C ARG A 91 -4.80 -10.53 -17.27
N SER A 92 -4.36 -9.65 -18.17
CA SER A 92 -3.67 -8.41 -17.79
C SER A 92 -4.63 -7.42 -17.12
N ARG A 93 -4.14 -6.70 -16.12
CA ARG A 93 -4.81 -5.54 -15.51
C ARG A 93 -4.05 -4.26 -15.90
N ARG A 94 -4.76 -3.14 -16.02
CA ARG A 94 -4.17 -1.82 -16.35
C ARG A 94 -3.86 -1.06 -15.06
N GLY A 95 -2.89 -0.15 -15.12
CA GLY A 95 -2.50 0.64 -13.96
C GLY A 95 -1.45 -0.05 -13.10
N GLY A 96 -1.33 0.44 -11.87
CA GLY A 96 -0.38 -0.04 -10.88
C GLY A 96 -0.79 0.44 -9.49
N PRO A 97 -0.33 -0.21 -8.43
CA PRO A 97 -0.70 0.20 -7.08
C PRO A 97 -0.09 1.56 -6.79
N ASN A 98 -0.86 2.49 -6.22
CA ASN A 98 -0.37 3.83 -5.88
C ASN A 98 -0.65 4.19 -4.43
N THR A 99 -1.86 4.64 -4.11
CA THR A 99 -2.20 4.95 -2.73
C THR A 99 -2.43 3.66 -1.96
N LEU A 100 -1.88 3.58 -0.74
CA LEU A 100 -2.21 2.50 0.18
C LEU A 100 -2.41 3.02 1.59
N VAL A 101 -3.19 2.28 2.37
CA VAL A 101 -3.38 2.48 3.81
C VAL A 101 -3.46 1.15 4.52
N MET A 102 -3.01 1.11 5.76
CA MET A 102 -3.02 -0.08 6.61
C MET A 102 -4.10 0.02 7.68
N SER A 103 -4.73 -1.11 8.04
CA SER A 103 -5.61 -1.21 9.19
C SER A 103 -4.83 -1.07 10.51
N ALA A 104 -5.49 -0.59 11.57
CA ALA A 104 -4.80 -0.38 12.85
C ALA A 104 -4.29 -1.66 13.51
N ASP A 105 -4.82 -2.84 13.15
CA ASP A 105 -4.32 -4.15 13.57
C ASP A 105 -3.14 -4.66 12.74
N GLY A 106 -2.76 -3.94 11.68
CA GLY A 106 -1.67 -4.29 10.77
C GLY A 106 -1.95 -5.49 9.84
N THR A 107 -3.17 -6.03 9.80
CA THR A 107 -3.45 -7.28 9.07
C THR A 107 -4.04 -7.06 7.67
N ARG A 108 -4.46 -5.84 7.35
CA ARG A 108 -5.08 -5.46 6.08
C ARG A 108 -4.44 -4.22 5.50
N VAL A 109 -4.29 -4.20 4.18
CA VAL A 109 -3.82 -3.04 3.43
C VAL A 109 -4.77 -2.80 2.26
N ALA A 110 -5.43 -1.64 2.24
CA ALA A 110 -6.24 -1.21 1.11
C ALA A 110 -5.35 -0.46 0.13
N VAL A 111 -5.48 -0.74 -1.17
CA VAL A 111 -4.62 -0.20 -2.23
C VAL A 111 -5.49 0.23 -3.40
N SER A 112 -5.34 1.47 -3.86
CA SER A 112 -5.92 1.90 -5.13
C SER A 112 -4.91 1.79 -6.26
N ASP A 113 -5.40 1.47 -7.46
CA ASP A 113 -4.57 1.31 -8.65
C ASP A 113 -4.63 2.52 -9.61
N TYR A 114 -5.05 3.66 -9.09
CA TYR A 114 -5.15 4.92 -9.79
C TYR A 114 -3.82 5.67 -9.77
N THR A 115 -3.23 5.88 -10.95
CA THR A 115 -1.83 6.32 -11.10
C THR A 115 -1.64 7.55 -11.98
N VAL A 116 -2.71 8.30 -12.29
CA VAL A 116 -2.59 9.42 -13.26
C VAL A 116 -1.68 10.53 -12.77
N ASP A 117 -1.54 10.68 -11.45
CA ASP A 117 -0.72 11.69 -10.81
C ASP A 117 0.74 11.26 -10.64
N VAL A 118 1.07 10.02 -10.99
CA VAL A 118 2.44 9.51 -10.93
C VAL A 118 3.19 9.97 -12.18
N PRO A 119 4.18 10.88 -12.04
CA PRO A 119 4.96 11.38 -13.17
C PRO A 119 5.63 10.22 -13.91
N ALA A 120 5.75 10.34 -15.23
CA ALA A 120 6.33 9.33 -16.14
C ALA A 120 5.58 7.98 -16.24
N TYR A 121 4.57 7.70 -15.42
CA TYR A 121 3.72 6.51 -15.59
C TYR A 121 2.50 6.79 -16.49
N PHE A 122 1.81 7.91 -16.25
CA PHE A 122 0.67 8.43 -17.05
C PHE A 122 -0.41 7.38 -17.41
N GLN A 123 -0.61 6.36 -16.58
CA GLN A 123 -1.74 5.42 -16.74
C GLN A 123 -2.87 5.81 -15.78
N ASP A 124 -4.10 5.88 -16.28
CA ASP A 124 -5.30 6.12 -15.46
C ASP A 124 -5.56 4.93 -14.51
N GLY A 125 -5.22 3.72 -14.95
CA GLY A 125 -5.47 2.46 -14.23
C GLY A 125 -6.81 1.83 -14.58
N ASP A 126 -7.23 0.80 -13.85
CA ASP A 126 -8.60 0.26 -13.94
C ASP A 126 -9.50 0.68 -12.76
N HIS A 127 -9.07 1.71 -12.01
CA HIS A 127 -9.84 2.40 -10.97
C HIS A 127 -10.42 1.45 -9.92
N ARG A 128 -9.65 0.44 -9.52
CA ARG A 128 -10.01 -0.52 -8.50
C ARG A 128 -9.38 -0.20 -7.16
N VAL A 129 -10.10 -0.61 -6.11
CA VAL A 129 -9.55 -0.75 -4.77
C VAL A 129 -9.41 -2.23 -4.46
N TYR A 130 -8.18 -2.65 -4.17
CA TYR A 130 -7.87 -4.00 -3.73
C TYR A 130 -7.66 -4.01 -2.22
N MET A 131 -7.95 -5.15 -1.61
CA MET A 131 -7.61 -5.45 -0.22
C MET A 131 -6.50 -6.49 -0.21
N LEU A 132 -5.44 -6.24 0.55
CA LEU A 132 -4.36 -7.18 0.79
C LEU A 132 -4.45 -7.67 2.23
N ARG A 133 -4.07 -8.93 2.45
CA ARG A 133 -3.82 -9.50 3.76
C ARG A 133 -2.32 -9.50 4.00
N LEU A 134 -1.91 -8.98 5.16
CA LEU A 134 -0.57 -9.12 5.69
C LEU A 134 -0.60 -10.15 6.81
N ASP A 135 0.31 -11.13 6.75
CA ASP A 135 0.63 -11.97 7.90
C ASP A 135 1.52 -11.16 8.86
N PRO A 136 1.04 -10.81 10.07
CA PRO A 136 1.79 -9.96 10.99
C PRO A 136 3.00 -10.65 11.61
N THR A 137 3.13 -11.97 11.45
CA THR A 137 4.29 -12.73 11.95
C THR A 137 5.38 -12.82 10.88
N THR A 138 4.98 -13.09 9.64
CA THR A 138 5.93 -13.39 8.55
C THR A 138 6.14 -12.24 7.58
N GLY A 139 5.29 -11.20 7.60
CA GLY A 139 5.29 -10.10 6.66
C GLY A 139 4.79 -10.48 5.26
N ARG A 140 4.24 -11.69 5.08
CA ARG A 140 3.76 -12.16 3.78
C ARG A 140 2.50 -11.42 3.35
N LEU A 141 2.50 -10.96 2.10
CA LEU A 141 1.38 -10.26 1.47
C LEU A 141 0.63 -11.20 0.53
N ARG A 142 -0.69 -11.07 0.48
CA ARG A 142 -1.54 -11.67 -0.56
C ARG A 142 -2.76 -10.80 -0.84
N ILE A 143 -3.29 -10.84 -2.05
CA ILE A 143 -4.59 -10.23 -2.36
C ILE A 143 -5.69 -11.01 -1.62
N ASP A 144 -6.65 -10.29 -1.05
CA ASP A 144 -7.84 -10.85 -0.44
C ASP A 144 -8.88 -11.16 -1.53
N GLY A 145 -8.90 -12.40 -2.01
CA GLY A 145 -9.84 -12.83 -3.06
C GLY A 145 -11.31 -12.82 -2.64
N ALA A 146 -11.61 -12.66 -1.34
CA ALA A 146 -12.98 -12.50 -0.85
C ALA A 146 -13.47 -11.04 -0.91
N PHE A 147 -12.57 -10.08 -1.12
CA PHE A 147 -12.92 -8.68 -1.30
C PHE A 147 -13.30 -8.44 -2.76
N VAL A 148 -14.58 -8.62 -3.05
CA VAL A 148 -15.14 -8.60 -4.40
C VAL A 148 -16.11 -7.44 -4.58
N ASP A 149 -16.16 -6.90 -5.80
CA ASP A 149 -17.14 -5.91 -6.22
C ASP A 149 -18.54 -6.52 -6.28
N GLU A 150 -19.52 -5.80 -5.73
CA GLU A 150 -20.89 -6.27 -5.59
C GLU A 150 -21.67 -6.37 -6.91
N LEU A 151 -21.23 -5.67 -7.97
CA LEU A 151 -21.93 -5.64 -9.26
C LEU A 151 -21.32 -6.62 -10.25
N THR A 152 -20.00 -6.72 -10.28
CA THR A 152 -19.25 -7.54 -11.23
C THR A 152 -18.89 -8.91 -10.67
N GLY A 153 -18.83 -9.06 -9.34
CA GLY A 153 -18.35 -10.27 -8.66
C GLY A 153 -16.84 -10.50 -8.80
N GLU A 154 -16.10 -9.56 -9.40
CA GLU A 154 -14.66 -9.66 -9.58
C GLU A 154 -13.90 -9.20 -8.32
N VAL A 155 -12.66 -9.67 -8.14
CA VAL A 155 -11.81 -9.24 -7.03
C VAL A 155 -11.45 -7.76 -7.17
N GLY A 156 -11.56 -7.03 -6.06
CA GLY A 156 -11.37 -5.58 -5.98
C GLY A 156 -12.63 -4.81 -6.39
N ILE A 157 -12.92 -3.72 -5.67
CA ILE A 157 -14.10 -2.88 -5.91
C ILE A 157 -13.86 -2.01 -7.13
N ASP A 158 -14.76 -2.07 -8.12
CA ASP A 158 -14.62 -1.38 -9.40
C ASP A 158 -15.29 0.01 -9.34
N PHE A 159 -14.51 1.07 -9.56
CA PHE A 159 -15.02 2.44 -9.62
C PHE A 159 -15.32 2.91 -11.05
N ASN A 160 -15.30 2.04 -12.07
CA ASN A 160 -15.76 2.36 -13.43
C ASN A 160 -17.28 2.21 -13.59
N ARG A 161 -18.04 2.97 -12.82
CA ARG A 161 -19.51 2.95 -12.85
C ARG A 161 -20.05 4.14 -13.63
N THR A 162 -21.17 3.96 -14.32
CA THR A 162 -21.84 5.07 -15.03
C THR A 162 -22.66 5.93 -14.07
N ARG A 163 -23.14 5.35 -12.98
CA ARG A 163 -24.01 5.99 -11.99
C ARG A 163 -23.56 5.67 -10.57
N TRP A 164 -23.59 6.70 -9.73
CA TRP A 164 -23.33 6.64 -8.31
C TRP A 164 -24.56 7.07 -7.52
N PRO A 165 -24.64 6.77 -6.21
CA PRO A 165 -25.71 7.29 -5.35
C PRO A 165 -25.86 8.82 -5.38
N HIS A 166 -24.80 9.55 -5.74
CA HIS A 166 -24.79 11.01 -5.86
C HIS A 166 -24.99 11.54 -7.30
N GLY A 167 -25.28 10.68 -8.29
CA GLY A 167 -25.60 11.08 -9.66
C GLY A 167 -24.85 10.31 -10.75
N GLU A 168 -25.14 10.65 -12.01
CA GLU A 168 -24.48 10.09 -13.21
C GLU A 168 -23.19 10.84 -13.53
N THR A 169 -22.17 10.63 -12.70
CA THR A 169 -20.86 11.29 -12.82
C THR A 169 -19.83 10.47 -13.61
N GLY A 170 -20.17 9.22 -13.98
CA GLY A 170 -19.25 8.32 -14.69
C GLY A 170 -18.16 7.72 -13.79
N PRO A 171 -17.10 7.15 -14.39
CA PRO A 171 -16.03 6.50 -13.66
C PRO A 171 -15.41 7.41 -12.59
N ALA A 172 -15.27 6.88 -11.38
CA ALA A 172 -14.62 7.57 -10.27
C ALA A 172 -13.18 7.08 -10.10
N ARG A 173 -12.34 7.92 -9.51
CA ARG A 173 -10.89 7.72 -9.37
C ARG A 173 -10.51 7.62 -7.90
N PRO A 174 -10.39 6.40 -7.32
CA PRO A 174 -10.17 6.24 -5.90
C PRO A 174 -8.76 6.70 -5.50
N LYS A 175 -8.68 7.77 -4.70
CA LYS A 175 -7.40 8.36 -4.24
C LYS A 175 -7.27 8.42 -2.73
N GLY A 176 -8.26 8.97 -2.03
CA GLY A 176 -8.26 9.01 -0.57
C GLY A 176 -8.76 7.68 0.01
N LEU A 177 -7.87 6.93 0.67
CA LEU A 177 -8.21 5.70 1.38
C LEU A 177 -7.91 5.88 2.86
N LEU A 178 -8.75 5.33 3.75
CA LEU A 178 -8.55 5.36 5.19
C LEU A 178 -9.18 4.11 5.82
N PHE A 179 -8.56 3.57 6.87
CA PHE A 179 -9.23 2.65 7.78
C PHE A 179 -9.71 3.42 9.01
N VAL A 180 -11.01 3.35 9.30
CA VAL A 180 -11.53 3.70 10.62
C VAL A 180 -11.60 2.41 11.42
N THR A 181 -10.97 2.39 12.60
CA THR A 181 -11.18 1.32 13.55
C THR A 181 -12.16 1.81 14.62
N PRO A 182 -13.28 1.08 14.85
CA PRO A 182 -14.03 1.32 16.07
C PRO A 182 -13.12 0.98 17.26
N GLU A 183 -13.23 1.75 18.34
CA GLU A 183 -12.65 1.40 19.62
C GLU A 183 -13.03 -0.06 19.93
N PRO A 184 -12.10 -0.90 20.43
CA PRO A 184 -12.48 -2.23 20.89
C PRO A 184 -13.66 -2.07 21.85
N PRO A 185 -14.74 -2.88 21.75
CA PRO A 185 -15.78 -2.82 22.75
C PRO A 185 -15.11 -2.97 24.13
N PRO A 186 -15.49 -2.14 25.13
CA PRO A 186 -14.88 -2.21 26.44
C PRO A 186 -14.88 -3.67 26.91
N ALA A 187 -13.76 -4.11 27.46
CA ALA A 187 -13.66 -5.47 27.97
C ALA A 187 -14.86 -5.72 28.91
N PRO A 188 -15.59 -6.84 28.78
CA PRO A 188 -16.69 -7.12 29.68
C PRO A 188 -16.17 -7.14 31.13
N GLY A 189 -16.50 -6.09 31.88
CA GLY A 189 -16.22 -5.94 33.31
C GLY A 189 -14.74 -6.02 33.70
N LYS A 190 -14.07 -4.87 33.80
CA LYS A 190 -13.01 -4.65 34.80
C LYS A 190 -13.16 -3.27 35.41
#